data_AF-A0A349BC28-F1
#
_entry.id   AF-A0A349BC28-F1
#
_cell.length_a   1.000
_cell.length_b   1.000
_cell.length_c   1.000
_cell.angle_alpha   90.00
_cell.angle_beta   90.00
_cell.angle_gamma   90.00
#
_symmetry.space_group_name_H-M   'P 1'
#
loop_
_entity.id
_entity.type
_entity.pdbx_description
1 polymer ?
#
loop_
_entity_poly.entity_id
_entity_poly.type
_entity_poly.pdbx_seq_one_letter_code
_entity_poly.pdbx_strand_id
1 'polypeptide(L)' 'MRVLFDIVHPAHVHFYRHLHDLLRAEGHETLIVARDKEVTLDLLGAFGMPHEWTGHAGAKSTLARAAELVTRDVA' A
#
# COMPACT_ATOMS: atom_id res chain seq x y z
N MET A 1 -12.24 -14.25 7.53
CA MET A 1 -12.54 -13.59 6.24
C MET A 1 -11.23 -13.28 5.52
N ARG A 2 -11.28 -12.81 4.26
CA ARG A 2 -10.10 -12.35 3.50
C ARG A 2 -10.22 -10.83 3.33
N VAL A 3 -9.21 -10.08 3.78
CA VAL A 3 -9.23 -8.61 3.81
C VAL A 3 -7.98 -8.05 3.15
N LEU A 4 -8.16 -7.12 2.22
CA LEU A 4 -7.09 -6.39 1.55
C LEU A 4 -7.03 -4.95 2.06
N PHE A 5 -5.85 -4.52 2.48
CA PHE A 5 -5.55 -3.14 2.83
C PHE A 5 -4.72 -2.50 1.73
N ASP A 6 -5.28 -1.51 1.01
CA ASP A 6 -4.55 -0.70 0.04
C ASP A 6 -4.07 0.61 0.67
N ILE A 7 -2.77 0.67 0.97
CA ILE A 7 -2.13 1.78 1.66
C ILE A 7 -1.54 2.74 0.61
N VAL A 8 -2.33 3.75 0.27
CA VAL A 8 -1.97 4.79 -0.71
C VAL A 8 -1.40 6.06 -0.06
N HIS A 9 -1.57 6.25 1.26
CA HIS A 9 -1.08 7.42 2.00
C HIS A 9 -0.52 7.00 3.38
N PRO A 10 0.56 7.64 3.88
CA PRO A 10 1.16 7.30 5.18
C PRO A 10 0.16 7.28 6.35
N ALA A 11 -0.79 8.23 6.37
CA ALA A 11 -1.84 8.29 7.39
C ALA A 11 -2.71 7.01 7.48
N HIS A 12 -2.84 6.25 6.38
CA HIS A 12 -3.60 5.00 6.39
C HIS A 12 -2.93 3.94 7.27
N VAL A 13 -1.60 3.97 7.43
CA VAL A 13 -0.90 3.04 8.32
C VAL A 13 -1.40 3.21 9.75
N HIS A 14 -1.49 4.45 10.23
CA HIS A 14 -2.00 4.75 11.56
C HIS A 14 -3.50 4.46 11.70
N PHE A 15 -4.27 4.72 10.65
CA PHE A 15 -5.70 4.47 10.65
C PHE A 15 -6.04 2.97 10.73
N TYR A 16 -5.31 2.12 10.00
CA TYR A 16 -5.65 0.70 9.86
C TYR A 16 -4.88 -0.25 10.78
N ARG A 17 -3.76 0.16 11.41
CA ARG A 17 -2.94 -0.76 12.24
C ARG A 17 -3.73 -1.54 13.28
N HIS A 18 -4.63 -0.86 14.01
CA HIS A 18 -5.40 -1.51 15.08
C HIS A 18 -6.46 -2.45 14.52
N LEU A 19 -7.08 -2.08 13.40
CA LEU A 19 -8.04 -2.95 12.71
C LEU A 19 -7.34 -4.19 12.13
N HIS A 20 -6.18 -4.00 11.50
CA HIS A 20 -5.36 -5.10 10.99
C HIS A 20 -5.02 -6.11 12.10
N ASP A 21 -4.53 -5.63 13.24
CA ASP A 21 -4.14 -6.49 14.36
C ASP A 21 -5.34 -7.24 14.95
N LEU A 22 -6.48 -6.56 15.08
CA LEU A 22 -7.73 -7.17 15.54
C LEU A 22 -8.18 -8.30 14.60
N LEU A 23 -8.25 -8.03 13.30
CA LEU A 23 -8.71 -9.03 12.31
C LEU A 23 -7.77 -10.24 12.28
N ARG A 24 -6.45 -10.04 12.42
CA ARG A 24 -5.49 -11.15 12.53
C ARG A 24 -5.68 -11.96 13.80
N ALA A 25 -5.91 -11.29 14.93
CA ALA A 25 -6.16 -11.97 16.21
C ALA A 25 -7.46 -12.81 16.17
N GLU A 26 -8.45 -12.37 15.40
CA GLU A 26 -9.70 -13.10 15.13
C GLU A 26 -9.55 -14.22 14.08
N GLY A 27 -8.34 -14.47 13.58
CA GLY A 27 -8.04 -15.56 12.65
C GLY A 27 -8.42 -15.25 11.20
N HIS A 28 -8.54 -13.98 10.82
CA HIS A 28 -8.78 -13.58 9.44
C HIS A 28 -7.48 -13.50 8.62
N GLU A 29 -7.59 -13.82 7.33
CA GLU A 29 -6.50 -13.67 6.36
C GLU A 29 -6.43 -12.20 5.93
N THR A 30 -5.25 -11.60 6.08
CA THR A 30 -5.02 -10.18 5.79
C THR A 30 -3.84 -10.03 4.85
N LEU A 31 -3.98 -9.17 3.85
CA LEU A 31 -2.91 -8.75 2.95
C LEU A 31 -2.84 -7.23 2.95
N ILE A 32 -1.63 -6.69 3.10
CA ILE A 32 -1.37 -5.27 2.93
C ILE A 32 -0.65 -5.09 1.61
N VAL A 33 -1.19 -4.22 0.76
CA VAL A 33 -0.49 -3.70 -0.41
C VAL A 33 -0.20 -2.23 -0.19
N ALA A 34 1.02 -1.80 -0.54
CA ALA A 34 1.43 -0.43 -0.31
C ALA A 34 2.20 0.13 -1.51
N ARG A 35 1.99 1.42 -1.77
CA ARG A 35 2.84 2.18 -2.70
C ARG A 35 4.05 2.71 -1.95
N ASP A 36 5.19 2.76 -2.63
CA ASP A 36 6.34 3.51 -2.14
C ASP A 36 6.08 5.01 -2.32
N LYS A 37 5.39 5.57 -1.33
CA LYS A 37 5.06 6.98 -1.23
C LYS A 37 5.54 7.51 0.10
N GLU A 38 6.39 8.53 0.03
CA GLU A 38 6.87 9.26 1.21
C GLU A 38 7.48 8.30 2.24
N VAL A 39 6.91 8.23 3.45
CA VAL A 39 7.38 7.39 4.57
C VAL A 39 6.52 6.14 4.78
N THR A 40 5.69 5.77 3.80
CA THR A 40 4.69 4.69 3.97
C THR A 40 5.33 3.34 4.30
N LEU A 41 6.36 2.93 3.52
CA LEU A 41 7.02 1.65 3.73
C LEU A 41 7.80 1.62 5.05
N ASP A 42 8.44 2.73 5.41
CA ASP A 42 9.14 2.90 6.68
C ASP A 42 8.18 2.75 7.87
N LEU A 43 7.00 3.37 7.81
CA LEU A 43 5.97 3.25 8.84
C LEU A 43 5.45 1.81 8.95
N LEU A 44 5.19 1.15 7.83
CA LEU A 44 4.75 -0.26 7.83
C LEU A 44 5.81 -1.17 8.44
N GLY A 45 7.08 -0.96 8.11
CA GLY A 45 8.21 -1.66 8.73
C GLY A 45 8.32 -1.39 10.23
N ALA A 46 8.20 -0.13 10.65
CA ALA A 46 8.28 0.28 12.06
C ALA A 46 7.15 -0.32 12.92
N PHE A 47 5.97 -0.54 12.35
CA PHE A 47 4.85 -1.20 13.05
C PHE A 47 4.80 -2.72 12.86
N GLY A 48 5.77 -3.32 12.17
CA GLY A 48 5.80 -4.77 11.96
C GLY A 48 4.63 -5.27 11.13
N MET A 49 4.19 -4.48 10.14
CA MET A 49 3.07 -4.79 9.25
C MET A 49 3.62 -5.31 7.91
N PRO A 50 3.66 -6.65 7.68
CA PRO A 50 4.17 -7.21 6.44
C PRO A 50 3.30 -6.77 5.26
N HIS A 51 3.92 -6.34 4.17
CA HIS A 51 3.22 -5.77 3.03
C HIS A 51 3.88 -6.17 1.71
N GLU A 52 3.06 -6.23 0.67
CA GLU A 52 3.51 -6.33 -0.71
C GLU A 52 3.62 -4.93 -1.31
N TRP A 53 4.74 -4.70 -1.98
CA TRP A 53 5.01 -3.44 -2.66
C TRP A 53 4.40 -3.48 -4.07
N THR A 54 3.54 -2.52 -4.39
CA THR A 54 2.83 -2.46 -5.68
C THR A 54 3.42 -1.44 -6.67
N GLY A 55 4.55 -0.82 -6.33
CA GLY A 55 5.29 0.09 -7.20
C GLY A 55 5.62 1.45 -6.57
N HIS A 56 6.42 2.24 -7.28
CA HIS A 56 6.77 3.61 -6.89
C HIS A 56 5.60 4.57 -7.11
N ALA A 57 5.49 5.61 -6.28
CA ALA A 57 4.64 6.76 -6.60
C ALA A 57 5.01 7.30 -8.00
N GLY A 58 4.00 7.38 -8.88
CA GLY A 58 4.18 7.64 -10.32
C GLY A 58 5.07 8.83 -10.63
N ALA A 59 5.66 8.80 -11.83
CA ALA A 59 6.71 9.72 -12.19
C ALA A 59 6.31 11.21 -12.03
N LYS A 60 7.26 12.02 -11.59
CA LYS A 60 7.02 13.44 -11.25
C LYS A 60 6.82 14.33 -12.49
N SER A 61 7.20 13.87 -13.68
CA SER A 61 7.04 14.61 -14.93
C SER A 61 5.78 14.21 -15.69
N THR A 62 5.18 15.18 -16.41
CA THR A 62 3.97 14.97 -17.22
C THR A 62 4.17 13.94 -18.33
N LEU A 63 5.34 13.93 -18.97
CA LEU A 63 5.70 12.95 -20.01
C LEU A 63 5.76 11.52 -19.46
N ALA A 64 6.35 11.35 -18.29
CA ALA A 64 6.46 10.03 -17.69
C ALA A 64 5.11 9.52 -17.18
N ARG A 65 4.20 10.42 -16.73
CA ARG A 65 2.80 10.07 -16.45
C ARG A 65 2.03 9.67 -17.70
N ALA A 66 2.26 10.33 -18.83
CA ALA A 66 1.64 9.97 -20.11
C ALA A 66 2.11 8.60 -20.60
N ALA A 67 3.41 8.31 -20.49
CA ALA A 67 3.96 7.00 -20.80
C ALA A 67 3.39 5.92 -19.86
N GLU A 68 3.28 6.21 -18.56
CA GLU A 68 2.67 5.33 -17.57
C GLU A 68 1.21 5.00 -17.93
N LEU A 69 0.43 6.01 -18.35
CA LEU A 69 -0.95 5.83 -18.79
C LEU A 69 -1.04 4.86 -19.97
N VAL A 70 -0.21 5.05 -21.00
CA VAL A 70 -0.18 4.15 -22.17
C VAL A 70 0.19 2.73 -21.77
N THR A 71 1.19 2.55 -20.90
CA THR A 71 1.57 1.20 -20.44
C THR A 71 0.49 0.50 -19.62
N ARG A 72 -0.31 1.26 -18.85
CA ARG A 72 -1.38 0.71 -18.02
C ARG A 72 -2.66 0.43 -18.82
N ASP A 73 -2.95 1.20 -19.86
CA ASP A 73 -4.16 1.02 -20.68
C ASP A 73 -4.03 -0.09 -21.74
N VAL A 74 -2.80 -0.46 -22.12
CA VAL A 74 -2.53 -1.48 -23.14
C VAL A 74 -2.34 -2.89 -22.53
N ALA A 75 -2.20 -3.00 -21.20
CA ALA A 75 -2.07 -4.25 -20.46
C ALA A 75 -3.42 -4.79 -20.00
#